data_AF-A0A9K3CZG5-F1
#
_entry.id   AF-A0A9K3CZG5-F1
#
_cell.length_a   1.000
_cell.length_b   1.000
_cell.length_c   1.000
_cell.angle_alpha   90.00
_cell.angle_beta   90.00
_cell.angle_gamma   90.00
#
_symmetry.space_group_name_H-M   'P 1'
#
loop_
_entity.id
_entity.type
_entity.pdbx_description
1 polymer ?
#
loop_
_entity_poly.entity_id
_entity_poly.type
_entity_poly.pdbx_seq_one_letter_code
_entity_poly.pdbx_strand_id
1 'polypeptide(L)'
;MLPMTEQGPQAPPEARDIWRSEPMSMVSLFLERAVAHDIVAEVGGFGKLHFVDSNSSKPAFAREFTEEVAHCADIETTLNTLRDQIHSSNIEIPRQVLPSEAELRLEDIEARLADFNHDVAQLDGAIETLRRNRNELHELRHVLSIGGQFFSEFSEDDIEHVAGDKEGDQNLLDAEMGGYTASHDYQNRSATSDAEGYLKVGFVAGVVARAHTEALVRIVFRSTRGNCYTRTAEIPEPVMDPITGDDVEKDVFIVFYSGARSERRVAKVCESLGASIYVVPDKAAARDHLRDQLISRLQSIDAVLAGNVERRDELLRRYAVFMDAWANTVRREKLVFHTLNLFSMDSSTRCMVARAWVPTALLDELHVRLRRADEVAGAQVLSIIESVPQEDITHVAKIRDIPKAQRKPPTYFRTNKYIDCYQGSVDAYGACTYGEVNPGWGYLFTFPFLFSIMYGDVGHGSIMLVVAILMCLNEKKLQATPGGMNDVRIT
;
A
#
# COMPACT_ATOMS: atom_id res chain seq x y z
N MET A 1 27.63 -43.07 55.23
CA MET A 1 26.36 -42.34 55.11
C MET A 1 26.47 -41.08 55.96
N LEU A 2 26.78 -39.96 55.33
CA LEU A 2 26.69 -38.61 55.90
C LEU A 2 25.90 -37.78 54.88
N PRO A 3 24.95 -36.92 55.31
CA PRO A 3 23.93 -36.39 54.42
C PRO A 3 24.51 -35.27 53.56
N MET A 4 24.10 -35.30 52.29
CA MET A 4 24.20 -34.20 51.33
C MET A 4 23.57 -32.95 51.96
N THR A 5 24.36 -31.88 52.06
CA THR A 5 23.83 -30.55 52.32
C THR A 5 23.05 -30.11 51.09
N GLU A 6 21.73 -30.06 51.22
CA GLU A 6 20.83 -29.42 50.26
C GLU A 6 21.29 -27.96 50.07
N GLN A 7 21.85 -27.68 48.89
CA GLN A 7 21.97 -26.31 48.43
C GLN A 7 20.55 -25.81 48.15
N GLY A 8 20.04 -24.97 49.04
CA GLY A 8 18.82 -24.20 48.82
C GLY A 8 18.91 -23.38 47.52
N PRO A 9 17.77 -22.96 46.96
CA PRO A 9 17.72 -22.23 45.70
C PRO A 9 18.63 -20.99 45.80
N GLN A 10 19.65 -20.94 44.95
CA GLN A 10 20.51 -19.77 44.80
C GLN A 10 19.60 -18.57 44.50
N ALA A 11 19.66 -17.55 45.37
CA ALA A 11 18.98 -16.29 45.13
C ALA A 11 19.46 -15.71 43.77
N PRO A 12 18.57 -15.08 42.98
CA PRO A 12 18.98 -14.45 41.72
C PRO A 12 20.10 -13.43 42.00
N PRO A 13 21.12 -13.33 41.13
CA PRO A 13 22.27 -12.48 41.35
C PRO A 13 21.80 -11.05 41.62
N GLU A 14 22.24 -10.53 42.77
CA GLU A 14 21.81 -9.29 43.41
C GLU A 14 21.61 -8.16 42.39
N ALA A 15 20.39 -7.61 42.35
CA ALA A 15 20.08 -6.41 41.59
C ALA A 15 20.97 -5.27 42.10
N ARG A 16 21.96 -4.86 41.30
CA ARG A 16 22.77 -3.69 41.62
C ARG A 16 21.92 -2.43 41.52
N ASP A 17 22.16 -1.51 42.44
CA ASP A 17 21.51 -0.21 42.49
C ASP A 17 21.77 0.58 41.21
N ILE A 18 20.76 1.32 40.74
CA ILE A 18 20.75 2.18 39.54
C ILE A 18 21.85 3.28 39.53
N TRP A 19 22.58 3.42 40.62
CA TRP A 19 23.62 4.41 40.85
C TRP A 19 24.78 4.32 39.83
N ARG A 20 25.07 3.15 39.28
CA ARG A 20 26.12 2.93 38.27
C ARG A 20 25.64 2.01 37.16
N SER A 21 26.37 2.03 36.04
CA SER A 21 26.08 1.14 34.91
C SER A 21 26.26 -0.33 35.30
N GLU A 22 25.42 -1.20 34.75
CA GLU A 22 25.57 -2.65 34.88
C GLU A 22 26.90 -3.13 34.31
N PRO A 23 27.56 -4.13 34.93
CA PRO A 23 28.76 -4.73 34.37
C PRO A 23 28.41 -5.45 33.06
N MET A 24 29.19 -5.15 32.01
CA MET A 24 29.07 -5.74 30.69
C MET A 24 30.20 -6.72 30.42
N SER A 25 29.85 -7.85 29.81
CA SER A 25 30.79 -8.84 29.30
C SER A 25 30.66 -8.93 27.79
N MET A 26 31.79 -8.99 27.08
CA MET A 26 31.80 -9.29 25.65
C MET A 26 31.79 -10.80 25.47
N VAL A 27 30.90 -11.27 24.59
CA VAL A 27 30.68 -12.68 24.30
C VAL A 27 30.86 -12.92 22.81
N SER A 28 31.53 -14.01 22.47
CA SER A 28 31.57 -14.56 21.11
C SER A 28 30.62 -15.76 21.05
N LEU A 29 29.68 -15.71 20.12
CA LEU A 29 28.71 -16.75 19.82
C LEU A 29 29.15 -17.42 18.52
N PHE A 30 29.31 -18.74 18.57
CA PHE A 30 29.60 -19.57 17.41
C PHE A 30 28.31 -20.29 17.01
N LEU A 31 27.80 -19.98 15.83
CA LEU A 31 26.52 -20.46 15.32
C LEU A 31 26.72 -21.27 14.04
N GLU A 32 26.00 -22.36 13.87
CA GLU A 32 25.95 -23.08 12.60
C GLU A 32 25.11 -22.28 11.58
N ARG A 33 25.60 -22.12 10.34
CA ARG A 33 24.91 -21.32 9.32
C ARG A 33 23.45 -21.73 9.09
N ALA A 34 23.17 -23.03 9.09
CA ALA A 34 21.83 -23.55 8.78
C ALA A 34 20.78 -23.16 9.84
N VAL A 35 21.20 -22.95 11.08
CA VAL A 35 20.33 -22.79 12.25
C VAL A 35 20.38 -21.35 12.81
N ALA A 36 21.35 -20.57 12.35
CA ALA A 36 21.58 -19.22 12.86
C ALA A 36 20.37 -18.28 12.71
N HIS A 37 19.55 -18.49 11.70
CA HIS A 37 18.30 -17.73 11.52
C HIS A 37 17.38 -17.90 12.74
N ASP A 38 17.04 -19.14 13.07
CA ASP A 38 16.09 -19.48 14.13
C ASP A 38 16.66 -19.12 15.51
N ILE A 39 17.97 -19.33 15.69
CA ILE A 39 18.66 -18.92 16.92
C ILE A 39 18.60 -17.41 17.12
N VAL A 40 18.86 -16.63 16.07
CA VAL A 40 18.81 -15.17 16.15
C VAL A 40 17.39 -14.67 16.40
N ALA A 41 16.37 -15.32 15.83
CA ALA A 41 14.97 -15.00 16.11
C ALA A 41 14.62 -15.19 17.61
N GLU A 42 15.00 -16.34 18.19
CA GLU A 42 14.80 -16.64 19.62
C GLU A 42 15.61 -15.71 20.54
N VAL A 43 16.86 -15.45 20.17
CA VAL A 43 17.75 -14.53 20.86
C VAL A 43 17.25 -13.09 20.78
N GLY A 44 16.62 -12.71 19.65
CA GLY A 44 15.91 -11.44 19.49
C GLY A 44 14.77 -11.29 20.48
N GLY A 45 14.04 -12.38 20.78
CA GLY A 45 13.02 -12.41 21.83
C GLY A 45 13.55 -12.15 23.25
N PHE A 46 14.86 -12.39 23.49
CA PHE A 46 15.50 -12.00 24.75
C PHE A 46 15.78 -10.48 24.81
N GLY A 47 16.19 -9.87 23.71
CA GLY A 47 16.29 -8.41 23.58
C GLY A 47 17.33 -7.73 24.50
N LYS A 48 18.35 -8.46 24.96
CA LYS A 48 19.40 -7.96 25.88
C LYS A 48 20.83 -8.05 25.34
N LEU A 49 21.00 -8.45 24.08
CA LEU A 49 22.31 -8.45 23.42
C LEU A 49 22.46 -7.25 22.51
N HIS A 50 23.64 -6.66 22.54
CA HIS A 50 24.05 -5.65 21.58
C HIS A 50 25.13 -6.24 20.66
N PHE A 51 24.74 -6.61 19.44
CA PHE A 51 25.65 -7.16 18.45
C PHE A 51 26.62 -6.10 17.92
N VAL A 52 27.88 -6.51 17.76
CA VAL A 52 28.98 -5.70 17.25
C VAL A 52 29.19 -6.03 15.79
N ASP A 53 29.33 -5.00 14.95
CA ASP A 53 29.55 -5.19 13.52
C ASP A 53 30.97 -5.73 13.27
N SER A 54 31.06 -7.02 12.96
CA SER A 54 32.32 -7.68 12.61
C SER A 54 32.69 -7.51 11.13
N ASN A 55 31.77 -6.99 10.31
CA ASN A 55 31.93 -6.79 8.86
C ASN A 55 32.03 -5.31 8.46
N SER A 56 32.44 -4.43 9.37
CA SER A 56 32.53 -2.97 9.13
C SER A 56 33.41 -2.56 7.94
N SER A 57 34.33 -3.42 7.51
CA SER A 57 35.21 -3.19 6.35
C SER A 57 34.53 -3.46 5.01
N LYS A 58 33.43 -4.21 4.99
CA LYS A 58 32.67 -4.55 3.78
C LYS A 58 31.53 -3.54 3.59
N PRO A 59 31.33 -3.03 2.36
CA PRO A 59 30.17 -2.20 2.07
C PRO A 59 28.88 -3.03 2.20
N ALA A 60 27.75 -2.35 2.45
CA ALA A 60 26.46 -3.01 2.74
C ALA A 60 26.03 -4.03 1.68
N PHE A 61 26.27 -3.75 0.39
CA PHE A 61 25.90 -4.63 -0.73
C PHE A 61 26.76 -5.89 -0.87
N ALA A 62 27.93 -5.93 -0.25
CA ALA A 62 28.85 -7.08 -0.29
C ALA A 62 28.67 -8.01 0.92
N ARG A 63 27.65 -7.75 1.74
CA ARG A 63 27.27 -8.61 2.87
C ARG A 63 26.43 -9.77 2.34
N GLU A 64 26.50 -10.87 3.08
CA GLU A 64 26.04 -12.17 2.59
C GLU A 64 24.51 -12.27 2.49
N PHE A 65 23.78 -11.71 3.46
CA PHE A 65 22.32 -11.76 3.50
C PHE A 65 21.66 -10.49 2.94
N THR A 66 22.27 -9.87 1.92
CA THR A 66 21.73 -8.62 1.35
C THR A 66 20.51 -8.91 0.45
N GLU A 67 20.54 -10.03 -0.26
CA GLU A 67 19.46 -10.43 -1.17
C GLU A 67 18.18 -10.73 -0.38
N GLU A 68 18.29 -11.40 0.76
CA GLU A 68 17.18 -11.72 1.64
C GLU A 68 16.60 -10.47 2.31
N VAL A 69 17.44 -9.50 2.68
CA VAL A 69 16.97 -8.20 3.19
C VAL A 69 16.23 -7.41 2.10
N ALA A 70 16.71 -7.46 0.85
CA ALA A 70 16.03 -6.85 -0.28
C ALA A 70 14.69 -7.53 -0.55
N HIS A 71 14.63 -8.86 -0.53
CA HIS A 71 13.39 -9.63 -0.66
C HIS A 71 12.34 -9.22 0.38
N CYS A 72 12.72 -9.15 1.66
CA CYS A 72 11.81 -8.68 2.70
C CYS A 72 11.37 -7.22 2.50
N ALA A 73 12.21 -6.36 1.92
CA ALA A 73 11.86 -4.97 1.61
C ALA A 73 10.88 -4.86 0.43
N ASP A 74 10.98 -5.75 -0.55
CA ASP A 74 10.04 -5.82 -1.67
C ASP A 74 8.65 -6.27 -1.17
N ILE A 75 8.60 -7.28 -0.29
CA ILE A 75 7.36 -7.71 0.38
C ILE A 75 6.78 -6.57 1.25
N GLU A 76 7.61 -5.82 1.98
CA GLU A 76 7.15 -4.67 2.77
C GLU A 76 6.56 -3.58 1.85
N THR A 77 7.15 -3.35 0.68
CA THR A 77 6.65 -2.37 -0.31
C THR A 77 5.29 -2.80 -0.87
N THR A 78 5.14 -4.06 -1.25
CA THR A 78 3.86 -4.60 -1.75
C THR A 78 2.76 -4.57 -0.68
N LEU A 79 3.10 -4.86 0.59
CA LEU A 79 2.17 -4.70 1.71
C LEU A 79 1.74 -3.25 1.91
N ASN A 80 2.65 -2.29 1.76
CA ASN A 80 2.32 -0.87 1.86
C ASN A 80 1.41 -0.41 0.71
N THR A 81 1.66 -0.85 -0.52
CA THR A 81 0.77 -0.51 -1.64
C THR A 81 -0.65 -1.06 -1.43
N LEU A 82 -0.77 -2.27 -0.88
CA LEU A 82 -2.08 -2.85 -0.54
C LEU A 82 -2.75 -2.11 0.62
N ARG A 83 -1.98 -1.71 1.63
CA ARG A 83 -2.49 -0.87 2.73
C ARG A 83 -3.04 0.45 2.18
N ASP A 84 -2.33 1.09 1.25
CA ASP A 84 -2.79 2.31 0.61
C ASP A 84 -4.08 2.09 -0.20
N GLN A 85 -4.22 0.96 -0.90
CA GLN A 85 -5.46 0.58 -1.59
C GLN A 85 -6.65 0.37 -0.63
N ILE A 86 -6.41 -0.27 0.51
CA ILE A 86 -7.44 -0.48 1.56
C ILE A 86 -7.88 0.88 2.13
N HIS A 87 -6.92 1.76 2.43
CA HIS A 87 -7.22 3.13 2.89
C HIS A 87 -7.97 3.95 1.84
N SER A 88 -7.60 3.84 0.57
CA SER A 88 -8.30 4.53 -0.54
C SER A 88 -9.76 4.05 -0.69
N SER A 89 -10.03 2.79 -0.31
CA SER A 89 -11.38 2.20 -0.31
C SER A 89 -12.16 2.47 0.98
N ASN A 90 -11.62 3.29 1.89
CA ASN A 90 -12.24 3.68 3.16
C ASN A 90 -12.61 2.49 4.07
N ILE A 91 -11.83 1.41 3.97
CA ILE A 91 -11.97 0.22 4.82
C ILE A 91 -11.05 0.37 6.02
N GLU A 92 -11.61 0.30 7.23
CA GLU A 92 -10.82 0.31 8.44
C GLU A 92 -10.07 -1.01 8.61
N ILE A 93 -8.75 -0.93 8.82
CA ILE A 93 -7.93 -2.08 9.19
C ILE A 93 -8.19 -2.34 10.68
N PRO A 94 -8.84 -3.46 11.05
CA PRO A 94 -9.08 -3.75 12.45
C PRO A 94 -7.74 -4.06 13.13
N ARG A 95 -7.43 -3.29 14.18
CA ARG A 95 -6.21 -3.52 14.96
C ARG A 95 -6.31 -4.86 15.66
N GLN A 96 -5.60 -5.86 15.15
CA GLN A 96 -5.47 -7.12 15.87
C GLN A 96 -4.63 -6.89 17.13
N VAL A 97 -5.18 -7.33 18.27
CA VAL A 97 -4.44 -7.49 19.52
C VAL A 97 -3.66 -8.80 19.41
N LEU A 98 -2.60 -8.80 18.59
CA LEU A 98 -1.77 -9.94 18.17
C LEU A 98 -2.58 -11.17 17.70
N PRO A 99 -2.51 -11.57 16.42
CA PRO A 99 -2.96 -12.92 16.11
C PRO A 99 -1.99 -13.89 16.78
N SER A 100 -2.54 -14.74 17.63
CA SER A 100 -2.02 -16.08 17.91
C SER A 100 -2.25 -16.93 16.65
N GLU A 101 -1.55 -16.62 15.57
CA GLU A 101 -1.38 -17.55 14.46
C GLU A 101 0.07 -17.99 14.46
N ALA A 102 0.27 -19.31 14.45
CA ALA A 102 1.56 -19.96 14.35
C ALA A 102 2.43 -19.21 13.34
N GLU A 103 3.70 -19.00 13.69
CA GLU A 103 4.71 -18.31 12.89
C GLU A 103 4.60 -18.69 11.41
N LEU A 104 3.82 -17.91 10.65
CA LEU A 104 3.68 -18.09 9.23
C LEU A 104 5.05 -17.80 8.65
N ARG A 105 5.61 -18.76 7.94
CA ARG A 105 6.90 -18.58 7.29
C ARG A 105 6.75 -17.49 6.23
N LEU A 106 7.86 -16.82 5.93
CA LEU A 106 7.90 -15.78 4.91
C LEU A 106 7.31 -16.26 3.56
N GLU A 107 7.60 -17.51 3.20
CA GLU A 107 7.10 -18.17 1.98
C GLU A 107 5.57 -18.27 1.93
N ASP A 108 4.93 -18.59 3.07
CA ASP A 108 3.46 -18.70 3.15
C ASP A 108 2.79 -17.33 3.00
N ILE A 109 3.42 -16.29 3.57
CA ILE A 109 2.94 -14.90 3.44
C ILE A 109 3.06 -14.46 1.98
N GLU A 110 4.20 -14.72 1.34
CA GLU A 110 4.45 -14.36 -0.04
C GLU A 110 3.46 -15.04 -1.00
N ALA A 111 3.21 -16.33 -0.84
CA ALA A 111 2.23 -17.06 -1.64
C ALA A 111 0.82 -16.46 -1.52
N ARG A 112 0.37 -16.21 -0.27
CA ARG A 112 -0.95 -15.60 -0.01
C ARG A 112 -1.05 -14.17 -0.55
N LEU A 113 0.03 -13.41 -0.47
CA LEU A 113 0.11 -12.04 -0.97
C LEU A 113 0.07 -12.01 -2.50
N ALA A 114 0.75 -12.94 -3.16
CA ALA A 114 0.75 -13.09 -4.61
C ALA A 114 -0.66 -13.47 -5.12
N ASP A 115 -1.31 -14.45 -4.49
CA ASP A 115 -2.68 -14.85 -4.81
C ASP A 115 -3.65 -13.67 -4.65
N PHE A 116 -3.53 -12.92 -3.55
CA PHE A 116 -4.37 -11.76 -3.31
C PHE A 116 -4.15 -10.63 -4.32
N ASN A 117 -2.89 -10.29 -4.60
CA ASN A 117 -2.56 -9.29 -5.61
C ASN A 117 -3.10 -9.69 -6.98
N HIS A 118 -3.06 -10.98 -7.30
CA HIS A 118 -3.63 -11.51 -8.54
C HIS A 118 -5.15 -11.34 -8.58
N ASP A 119 -5.85 -11.75 -7.52
CA ASP A 119 -7.31 -11.64 -7.41
C ASP A 119 -7.80 -10.18 -7.47
N VAL A 120 -7.12 -9.28 -6.76
CA VAL A 120 -7.44 -7.84 -6.76
C VAL A 120 -7.18 -7.23 -8.14
N ALA A 121 -6.03 -7.51 -8.75
CA ALA A 121 -5.70 -7.01 -10.08
C ALA A 121 -6.67 -7.50 -11.16
N GLN A 122 -7.14 -8.75 -11.07
CA GLN A 122 -8.18 -9.27 -11.97
C GLN A 122 -9.49 -8.50 -11.81
N LEU A 123 -9.93 -8.26 -10.57
CA LEU A 123 -11.17 -7.52 -10.31
C LEU A 123 -11.06 -6.06 -10.71
N ASP A 124 -9.94 -5.40 -10.44
CA ASP A 124 -9.72 -4.02 -10.84
C ASP A 124 -9.72 -3.89 -12.37
N GLY A 125 -9.05 -4.78 -13.10
CA GLY A 125 -9.11 -4.83 -14.56
C GLY A 125 -10.54 -5.09 -15.09
N ALA A 126 -11.31 -5.96 -14.44
CA ALA A 126 -12.72 -6.17 -14.78
C ALA A 126 -13.58 -4.93 -14.49
N ILE A 127 -13.35 -4.24 -13.38
CA ILE A 127 -14.06 -3.00 -13.01
C ILE A 127 -13.72 -1.89 -14.01
N GLU A 128 -12.47 -1.72 -14.42
CA GLU A 128 -12.05 -0.73 -15.41
C GLU A 128 -12.70 -0.97 -16.77
N THR A 129 -12.70 -2.22 -17.25
CA THR A 129 -13.36 -2.57 -18.53
C THR A 129 -14.86 -2.35 -18.47
N LEU A 130 -15.52 -2.68 -17.35
CA LEU A 130 -16.94 -2.40 -17.14
C LEU A 130 -17.23 -0.91 -17.06
N ARG A 131 -16.38 -0.11 -16.39
CA ARG A 131 -16.50 1.35 -16.34
C ARG A 131 -16.40 1.98 -17.71
N ARG A 132 -15.43 1.54 -18.53
CA ARG A 132 -15.28 1.98 -19.92
C ARG A 132 -16.52 1.67 -20.75
N ASN A 133 -16.99 0.43 -20.71
CA ASN A 133 -18.19 0.01 -21.43
C ASN A 133 -19.44 0.79 -20.97
N ARG A 134 -19.58 1.02 -19.66
CA ARG A 134 -20.67 1.82 -19.10
C ARG A 134 -20.63 3.25 -19.62
N ASN A 135 -19.46 3.88 -19.64
CA ASN A 135 -19.30 5.25 -20.11
C ASN A 135 -19.63 5.36 -21.62
N GLU A 136 -19.19 4.41 -22.45
CA GLU A 136 -19.54 4.36 -23.88
C GLU A 136 -21.06 4.25 -24.12
N LEU A 137 -21.75 3.40 -23.36
CA LEU A 137 -23.22 3.28 -23.47
C LEU A 137 -23.96 4.49 -22.90
N HIS A 138 -23.41 5.13 -21.87
CA HIS A 138 -23.96 6.35 -21.29
C HIS A 138 -23.87 7.53 -22.27
N GLU A 139 -22.73 7.67 -22.95
CA GLU A 139 -22.55 8.62 -24.06
C GLU A 139 -23.57 8.36 -25.17
N LEU A 140 -23.71 7.10 -25.63
CA LEU A 140 -24.68 6.73 -26.66
C LEU A 140 -26.12 7.03 -26.25
N ARG A 141 -26.50 6.81 -24.98
CA ARG A 141 -27.83 7.13 -24.45
C ARG A 141 -28.14 8.62 -24.60
N HIS A 142 -27.18 9.49 -24.26
CA HIS A 142 -27.34 10.94 -24.38
C HIS A 142 -27.40 11.39 -25.84
N VAL A 143 -26.56 10.81 -26.71
CA VAL A 143 -26.62 11.05 -28.16
C VAL A 143 -27.99 10.71 -28.74
N LEU A 144 -28.60 9.59 -28.34
CA LEU A 144 -29.94 9.20 -28.81
C LEU A 144 -31.05 10.10 -28.28
N SER A 145 -30.99 10.49 -27.00
CA SER A 145 -31.99 11.37 -26.37
C SER A 145 -32.04 12.74 -27.07
N ILE A 146 -30.86 13.34 -27.26
CA ILE A 146 -30.73 14.65 -27.89
C ILE A 146 -30.94 14.55 -29.41
N GLY A 147 -30.45 13.48 -30.04
CA GLY A 147 -30.74 13.18 -31.44
C GLY A 147 -32.24 13.14 -31.70
N GLY A 148 -33.02 12.50 -30.82
CA GLY A 148 -34.49 12.47 -30.91
C GLY A 148 -35.13 13.86 -30.94
N GLN A 149 -34.68 14.77 -30.07
CA GLN A 149 -35.16 16.17 -30.05
C GLN A 149 -34.80 16.91 -31.34
N PHE A 150 -33.55 16.75 -31.81
CA PHE A 150 -33.11 17.38 -33.05
C PHE A 150 -33.89 16.88 -34.27
N PHE A 151 -34.12 15.57 -34.38
CA PHE A 151 -34.93 15.00 -35.46
C PHE A 151 -36.41 15.39 -35.37
N SER A 152 -36.98 15.55 -34.17
CA SER A 152 -38.38 16.02 -34.03
C SER A 152 -38.59 17.48 -34.38
N GLU A 153 -37.56 18.32 -34.22
CA GLU A 153 -37.61 19.73 -34.66
C GLU A 153 -37.53 19.87 -36.19
N PHE A 154 -36.94 18.89 -36.88
CA PHE A 154 -37.11 18.71 -38.32
C PHE A 154 -38.40 17.90 -38.54
N SER A 155 -39.55 18.53 -38.30
CA SER A 155 -40.89 17.93 -38.44
C SER A 155 -41.03 17.17 -39.77
N GLU A 156 -41.71 16.02 -39.69
CA GLU A 156 -42.03 15.11 -40.80
C GLU A 156 -42.65 15.82 -42.02
N ASP A 157 -43.26 17.00 -41.85
CA ASP A 157 -43.83 17.83 -42.92
C ASP A 157 -42.78 18.37 -43.95
N ASP A 158 -41.51 18.55 -43.58
CA ASP A 158 -40.47 19.00 -44.53
C ASP A 158 -39.83 17.83 -45.30
N ILE A 159 -40.05 16.58 -44.85
CA ILE A 159 -39.50 15.35 -45.46
C ILE A 159 -40.59 14.60 -46.25
N GLU A 160 -41.87 14.74 -45.89
CA GLU A 160 -42.99 14.06 -46.55
C GLU A 160 -43.41 14.63 -47.91
N HIS A 161 -42.90 15.78 -48.36
CA HIS A 161 -43.12 16.24 -49.74
C HIS A 161 -42.36 15.46 -50.82
N VAL A 162 -41.75 14.32 -50.46
CA VAL A 162 -40.91 13.50 -51.36
C VAL A 162 -41.27 12.00 -51.37
N ALA A 163 -41.98 11.47 -50.37
CA ALA A 163 -42.24 10.04 -50.29
C ALA A 163 -43.69 9.70 -50.70
N GLY A 164 -43.89 9.48 -52.00
CA GLY A 164 -45.07 8.76 -52.47
C GLY A 164 -45.04 7.30 -52.02
N ASP A 165 -46.17 6.84 -51.48
CA ASP A 165 -46.51 5.47 -51.12
C ASP A 165 -45.83 4.40 -51.98
N LYS A 166 -45.10 3.46 -51.33
CA LYS A 166 -45.14 2.03 -51.70
C LYS A 166 -44.94 1.13 -50.48
N GLU A 167 -45.98 0.35 -50.21
CA GLU A 167 -45.95 -0.88 -49.43
C GLU A 167 -44.97 -1.90 -50.06
N GLY A 168 -44.25 -2.64 -49.20
CA GLY A 168 -43.56 -3.88 -49.55
C GLY A 168 -42.05 -3.86 -49.32
N ASP A 169 -41.62 -4.23 -48.12
CA ASP A 169 -40.80 -5.45 -47.93
C ASP A 169 -40.63 -5.72 -46.42
N GLN A 170 -41.47 -6.60 -45.88
CA GLN A 170 -41.23 -7.25 -44.59
C GLN A 170 -40.34 -8.46 -44.89
N ASN A 171 -39.03 -8.35 -44.70
CA ASN A 171 -38.10 -9.44 -44.33
C ASN A 171 -36.64 -8.97 -44.39
N LEU A 172 -36.14 -8.38 -43.30
CA LEU A 172 -34.70 -8.14 -43.09
C LEU A 172 -34.43 -7.78 -41.62
N LEU A 173 -34.80 -8.66 -40.69
CA LEU A 173 -34.63 -8.44 -39.24
C LEU A 173 -33.87 -9.56 -38.50
N ASP A 174 -33.11 -10.42 -39.18
CA ASP A 174 -32.46 -11.58 -38.51
C ASP A 174 -30.94 -11.73 -38.74
N ALA A 175 -30.20 -10.70 -39.19
CA ALA A 175 -28.77 -10.89 -39.55
C ALA A 175 -27.76 -9.82 -39.10
N GLU A 176 -28.01 -9.06 -38.03
CA GLU A 176 -27.00 -8.13 -37.47
C GLU A 176 -26.90 -8.27 -35.94
N MET A 177 -26.51 -9.47 -35.50
CA MET A 177 -26.10 -9.77 -34.13
C MET A 177 -24.56 -9.81 -34.11
N GLY A 178 -23.93 -8.63 -33.96
CA GLY A 178 -22.48 -8.54 -33.84
C GLY A 178 -21.97 -7.10 -33.72
N GLY A 179 -21.57 -6.71 -32.51
CA GLY A 179 -20.55 -5.67 -32.32
C GLY A 179 -21.00 -4.21 -32.41
N TYR A 180 -21.87 -3.75 -31.51
CA TYR A 180 -21.93 -2.32 -31.16
C TYR A 180 -20.78 -2.00 -30.18
N THR A 181 -19.54 -2.17 -30.63
CA THR A 181 -18.35 -1.62 -29.98
C THR A 181 -17.82 -0.52 -30.89
N ALA A 182 -17.25 0.53 -30.30
CA ALA A 182 -16.58 1.61 -31.02
C ALA A 182 -15.39 1.04 -31.81
N SER A 183 -15.68 0.52 -33.01
CA SER A 183 -14.73 -0.11 -33.91
C SER A 183 -14.64 0.71 -35.19
N HIS A 184 -13.40 0.96 -35.58
CA HIS A 184 -12.96 1.60 -36.81
C HIS A 184 -13.39 0.78 -38.04
N ASP A 185 -14.66 0.80 -38.43
CA ASP A 185 -15.08 0.29 -39.73
C ASP A 185 -16.23 1.10 -40.33
N TYR A 186 -15.94 2.37 -40.60
CA TYR A 186 -16.78 3.25 -41.43
C TYR A 186 -16.57 3.04 -42.94
N GLN A 187 -15.80 2.02 -43.36
CA GLN A 187 -15.36 1.90 -44.76
C GLN A 187 -16.30 1.13 -45.69
N ASN A 188 -17.36 0.49 -45.21
CA ASN A 188 -18.12 -0.45 -46.06
C ASN A 188 -19.62 -0.17 -46.17
N ARG A 189 -20.01 1.10 -46.38
CA ARG A 189 -21.40 1.47 -46.71
C ARG A 189 -21.57 2.12 -48.08
N SER A 190 -20.66 1.81 -49.01
CA SER A 190 -20.69 2.32 -50.39
C SER A 190 -20.86 1.19 -51.40
N ALA A 191 -22.10 0.76 -51.68
CA ALA A 191 -22.54 0.31 -53.00
C ALA A 191 -23.97 -0.24 -52.95
N THR A 192 -24.97 0.62 -53.16
CA THR A 192 -26.13 0.27 -54.01
C THR A 192 -26.93 1.52 -54.40
N SER A 193 -27.18 1.58 -55.71
CA SER A 193 -28.13 2.42 -56.46
C SER A 193 -28.00 3.95 -56.41
N ASP A 194 -27.24 4.48 -57.38
CA ASP A 194 -27.55 5.75 -58.04
C ASP A 194 -28.83 5.58 -58.88
N ALA A 195 -29.96 6.10 -58.39
CA ALA A 195 -31.14 6.41 -59.20
C ALA A 195 -32.00 7.46 -58.49
N GLU A 196 -32.24 8.57 -59.21
CA GLU A 196 -33.27 9.60 -59.00
C GLU A 196 -33.19 10.51 -57.75
N GLY A 197 -32.66 11.72 -57.96
CA GLY A 197 -33.41 12.97 -57.75
C GLY A 197 -33.72 13.46 -56.33
N TYR A 198 -33.44 12.69 -55.29
CA TYR A 198 -33.65 13.13 -53.90
C TYR A 198 -32.31 13.35 -53.20
N LEU A 199 -32.11 14.58 -52.72
CA LEU A 199 -30.93 14.97 -51.94
C LEU A 199 -30.96 14.24 -50.58
N LYS A 200 -30.41 13.02 -50.53
CA LYS A 200 -30.26 12.27 -49.28
C LYS A 200 -29.23 12.99 -48.40
N VAL A 201 -29.71 13.67 -47.36
CA VAL A 201 -28.86 14.31 -46.35
C VAL A 201 -28.36 13.23 -45.39
N GLY A 202 -27.04 13.11 -45.27
CA GLY A 202 -26.41 12.26 -44.26
C GLY A 202 -26.15 13.04 -42.98
N PHE A 203 -25.99 12.35 -41.86
CA PHE A 203 -25.60 12.98 -40.60
C PHE A 203 -24.52 12.17 -39.88
N VAL A 204 -23.71 12.86 -39.07
CA VAL A 204 -22.76 12.27 -38.12
C VAL A 204 -23.15 12.77 -36.73
N ALA A 205 -23.32 11.85 -35.78
CA ALA A 205 -23.59 12.17 -34.38
C ALA A 205 -22.45 11.66 -33.49
N GLY A 206 -22.10 12.41 -32.45
CA GLY A 206 -21.00 12.05 -31.57
C GLY A 206 -20.92 12.93 -30.33
N VAL A 207 -19.91 12.65 -29.52
CA VAL A 207 -19.61 13.37 -28.28
C VAL A 207 -18.21 13.97 -28.37
N VAL A 208 -18.05 15.19 -27.87
CA VAL A 208 -16.77 15.91 -27.82
C VAL A 208 -16.60 16.61 -26.47
N ALA A 209 -15.36 16.77 -26.01
CA ALA A 209 -15.08 17.57 -24.81
C ALA A 209 -15.54 19.02 -25.02
N ARG A 210 -16.17 19.62 -23.99
CA ARG A 210 -16.74 20.98 -24.06
C ARG A 210 -15.74 22.04 -24.49
N ALA A 211 -14.47 21.89 -24.10
CA ALA A 211 -13.37 22.78 -24.51
C ALA A 211 -13.13 22.81 -26.03
N HIS A 212 -13.53 21.76 -26.76
CA HIS A 212 -13.31 21.60 -28.19
C HIS A 212 -14.58 21.81 -29.03
N THR A 213 -15.74 22.03 -28.41
CA THR A 213 -17.03 22.23 -29.09
C THR A 213 -17.00 23.41 -30.06
N GLU A 214 -16.52 24.59 -29.63
CA GLU A 214 -16.42 25.76 -30.51
C GLU A 214 -15.43 25.55 -31.66
N ALA A 215 -14.32 24.85 -31.38
CA ALA A 215 -13.31 24.55 -32.39
C ALA A 215 -13.88 23.62 -33.47
N LEU A 216 -14.65 22.61 -33.08
CA LEU A 216 -15.32 21.67 -33.99
C LEU A 216 -16.27 22.42 -34.95
N VAL A 217 -17.15 23.27 -34.42
CA VAL A 217 -18.10 24.05 -35.25
C VAL A 217 -17.34 24.94 -36.25
N ARG A 218 -16.29 25.64 -35.80
CA ARG A 218 -15.49 26.53 -36.68
C ARG A 218 -14.73 25.77 -37.76
N ILE A 219 -14.12 24.62 -37.43
CA ILE A 219 -13.35 23.82 -38.37
C ILE A 219 -14.27 23.16 -39.41
N VAL A 220 -15.40 22.59 -38.96
CA VAL A 220 -16.41 22.02 -39.85
C VAL A 220 -16.91 23.08 -40.82
N PHE A 221 -17.32 24.26 -40.33
CA PHE A 221 -17.82 25.36 -41.16
C PHE A 221 -16.80 25.82 -42.22
N ARG A 222 -15.53 26.00 -41.82
CA ARG A 222 -14.44 26.43 -42.73
C ARG A 222 -14.10 25.36 -43.77
N SER A 223 -14.07 24.08 -43.38
CA SER A 223 -13.71 22.96 -44.25
C SER A 223 -14.78 22.66 -45.31
N THR A 224 -16.05 22.88 -44.95
CA THR A 224 -17.21 22.61 -45.82
C THR A 224 -17.73 23.86 -46.53
N ARG A 225 -17.09 25.03 -46.29
CA ARG A 225 -17.50 26.35 -46.82
C ARG A 225 -18.95 26.72 -46.47
N GLY A 226 -19.41 26.31 -45.30
CA GLY A 226 -20.77 26.56 -44.82
C GLY A 226 -21.84 25.60 -45.36
N ASN A 227 -21.46 24.52 -46.06
CA ASN A 227 -22.41 23.55 -46.63
C ASN A 227 -22.82 22.43 -45.65
N CYS A 228 -22.43 22.50 -44.39
CA CYS A 228 -22.84 21.57 -43.33
C CYS A 228 -23.54 22.32 -42.21
N TYR A 229 -24.59 21.71 -41.67
CA TYR A 229 -25.34 22.26 -40.55
C TYR A 229 -24.96 21.50 -39.28
N THR A 230 -24.47 22.22 -38.27
CA THR A 230 -24.03 21.62 -37.00
C THR A 230 -24.93 22.10 -35.87
N ARG A 231 -25.42 21.16 -35.06
CA ARG A 231 -26.05 21.45 -33.77
C ARG A 231 -25.27 20.80 -32.65
N THR A 232 -25.28 21.45 -31.50
CA THR A 232 -24.61 20.99 -30.27
C THR A 232 -25.58 21.10 -29.11
N ALA A 233 -25.48 20.19 -28.17
CA ALA A 233 -26.22 20.23 -26.91
C ALA A 233 -25.33 19.75 -25.77
N GLU A 234 -25.49 20.38 -24.61
CA GLU A 234 -24.67 20.13 -23.44
C GLU A 234 -25.14 18.87 -22.71
N ILE A 235 -24.20 18.02 -22.27
CA ILE A 235 -24.51 16.95 -21.31
C ILE A 235 -24.41 17.57 -19.90
N PRO A 236 -25.48 17.55 -19.10
CA PRO A 236 -25.49 18.17 -17.77
C PRO A 236 -24.65 17.41 -16.73
N GLU A 237 -24.45 16.10 -16.94
CA GLU A 237 -23.66 15.24 -16.07
C GLU A 237 -22.25 15.07 -16.64
N PRO A 238 -21.18 15.29 -15.84
CA PRO A 238 -19.82 15.02 -16.29
C PRO A 238 -19.64 13.53 -16.53
N VAL A 239 -18.89 13.18 -17.59
CA VAL A 239 -18.58 11.80 -17.92
C VAL A 239 -17.12 11.56 -17.58
N MET A 240 -16.88 10.66 -16.62
CA MET A 240 -15.55 10.25 -16.23
C MET A 240 -14.81 9.66 -17.46
N ASP A 241 -13.65 10.22 -17.79
CA ASP A 241 -12.83 9.71 -18.88
C ASP A 241 -12.21 8.35 -18.44
N PRO A 242 -12.36 7.27 -19.24
CA PRO A 242 -11.81 5.96 -18.90
C PRO A 242 -10.28 5.93 -18.81
N ILE A 243 -9.56 6.93 -19.33
CA ILE A 243 -8.09 6.96 -19.34
C ILE A 243 -7.52 7.86 -18.26
N THR A 244 -8.11 9.04 -18.03
CA THR A 244 -7.59 9.99 -17.02
C THR A 244 -8.26 9.83 -15.66
N GLY A 245 -9.44 9.19 -15.59
CA GLY A 245 -10.23 9.13 -14.37
C GLY A 245 -10.82 10.48 -13.95
N ASP A 246 -10.67 11.51 -14.76
CA ASP A 246 -11.19 12.85 -14.51
C ASP A 246 -12.63 12.96 -15.02
N ASP A 247 -13.45 13.70 -14.27
CA ASP A 247 -14.78 14.10 -14.68
C ASP A 247 -14.68 15.17 -15.78
N VAL A 248 -14.86 14.76 -17.04
CA VAL A 248 -14.81 15.65 -18.20
C VAL A 248 -16.22 16.05 -18.60
N GLU A 249 -16.45 17.35 -18.68
CA GLU A 249 -17.66 17.90 -19.28
C GLU A 249 -17.64 17.69 -20.80
N LYS A 250 -18.68 17.05 -21.31
CA LYS A 250 -18.81 16.68 -22.71
C LYS A 250 -20.10 17.26 -23.30
N ASP A 251 -20.07 17.56 -24.59
CA ASP A 251 -21.23 18.00 -25.35
C ASP A 251 -21.51 17.02 -26.49
N VAL A 252 -22.80 16.80 -26.77
CA VAL A 252 -23.26 16.04 -27.94
C VAL A 252 -23.30 16.97 -29.14
N PHE A 253 -22.86 16.49 -30.30
CA PHE A 253 -23.01 17.19 -31.56
C PHE A 253 -23.67 16.32 -32.63
N ILE A 254 -24.38 16.97 -33.54
CA ILE A 254 -24.88 16.37 -34.78
C ILE A 254 -24.51 17.28 -35.96
N VAL A 255 -23.89 16.71 -36.99
CA VAL A 255 -23.51 17.42 -38.23
C VAL A 255 -24.25 16.81 -39.40
N PHE A 256 -25.11 17.59 -40.03
CA PHE A 256 -25.77 17.25 -41.29
C PHE A 256 -24.90 17.65 -42.47
N TYR A 257 -24.75 16.75 -43.44
CA TYR A 257 -23.93 16.96 -44.63
C TYR A 257 -24.62 16.43 -45.88
N SER A 258 -24.26 17.01 -47.02
CA SER A 258 -24.63 16.50 -48.34
C SER A 258 -23.37 16.03 -49.08
N GLY A 259 -23.41 14.79 -49.57
CA GLY A 259 -22.36 14.16 -50.38
C GLY A 259 -21.20 13.52 -49.59
N ALA A 260 -20.66 12.43 -50.14
CA ALA A 260 -19.61 11.60 -49.53
C ALA A 260 -18.27 12.32 -49.28
N ARG A 261 -17.99 13.41 -50.01
CA ARG A 261 -16.78 14.22 -49.79
C ARG A 261 -16.84 15.01 -48.49
N SER A 262 -18.03 15.47 -48.10
CA SER A 262 -18.27 16.20 -46.87
C SER A 262 -18.21 15.27 -45.66
N GLU A 263 -18.77 14.05 -45.78
CA GLU A 263 -18.70 12.99 -44.78
C GLU A 263 -17.25 12.68 -44.35
N ARG A 264 -16.38 12.36 -45.32
CA ARG A 264 -14.96 12.04 -45.03
C ARG A 264 -14.20 13.21 -44.40
N ARG A 265 -14.59 14.45 -44.71
CA ARG A 265 -13.99 15.65 -44.09
C ARG A 265 -14.47 15.83 -42.65
N VAL A 266 -15.76 15.68 -42.40
CA VAL A 266 -16.33 15.77 -41.04
C VAL A 266 -15.76 14.67 -40.16
N ALA A 267 -15.73 13.41 -40.63
CA ALA A 267 -15.15 12.29 -39.89
C ALA A 267 -13.69 12.54 -39.48
N LYS A 268 -12.85 13.03 -40.39
CA LYS A 268 -11.45 13.38 -40.09
C LYS A 268 -11.31 14.54 -39.08
N VAL A 269 -12.22 15.51 -39.13
CA VAL A 269 -12.23 16.62 -38.16
C VAL A 269 -12.61 16.11 -36.77
N CYS A 270 -13.64 15.26 -36.68
CA CYS A 270 -14.05 14.63 -35.43
C CYS A 270 -12.91 13.78 -34.84
N GLU A 271 -12.25 12.95 -35.66
CA GLU A 271 -11.11 12.15 -35.25
C GLU A 271 -9.93 13.01 -34.75
N SER A 272 -9.63 14.12 -35.44
CA SER A 272 -8.54 15.03 -35.05
C SER A 272 -8.76 15.77 -33.73
N LEU A 273 -10.02 15.91 -33.30
CA LEU A 273 -10.42 16.57 -32.06
C LEU A 273 -10.70 15.56 -30.93
N GLY A 274 -10.48 14.27 -31.17
CA GLY A 274 -10.72 13.21 -30.19
C GLY A 274 -12.21 12.97 -29.89
N ALA A 275 -13.11 13.26 -30.83
CA ALA A 275 -14.54 13.03 -30.66
C ALA A 275 -14.91 11.55 -30.87
N SER A 276 -15.77 11.01 -30.01
CA SER A 276 -16.36 9.68 -30.16
C SER A 276 -17.58 9.75 -31.09
N ILE A 277 -17.55 8.99 -32.20
CA ILE A 277 -18.63 8.99 -33.20
C ILE A 277 -19.48 7.75 -33.03
N TYR A 278 -20.79 7.94 -32.96
CA TYR A 278 -21.78 6.87 -32.77
C TYR A 278 -22.72 6.74 -33.96
N VAL A 279 -23.07 5.50 -34.28
CA VAL A 279 -24.05 5.20 -35.35
C VAL A 279 -25.46 5.28 -34.75
N VAL A 280 -26.27 6.19 -35.27
CA VAL A 280 -27.66 6.38 -34.84
C VAL A 280 -28.60 6.00 -35.99
N PRO A 281 -29.65 5.19 -35.76
CA PRO A 281 -30.64 4.86 -36.79
C PRO A 281 -31.46 6.06 -37.28
N ASP A 282 -31.79 6.04 -38.58
CA ASP A 282 -32.58 7.11 -39.24
C ASP A 282 -34.06 7.09 -38.79
N LYS A 283 -34.63 5.90 -38.54
CA LYS A 283 -36.05 5.72 -38.19
C LYS A 283 -36.31 5.97 -36.70
N ALA A 284 -37.34 6.76 -36.39
CA ALA A 284 -37.74 7.07 -35.01
C ALA A 284 -38.04 5.81 -34.16
N ALA A 285 -38.85 4.88 -34.69
CA ALA A 285 -39.18 3.63 -33.99
C ALA A 285 -37.94 2.76 -33.68
N ALA A 286 -36.95 2.74 -34.57
CA ALA A 286 -35.69 2.02 -34.34
C ALA A 286 -34.81 2.70 -33.29
N ARG A 287 -34.85 4.04 -33.20
CA ARG A 287 -34.16 4.80 -32.14
C ARG A 287 -34.77 4.55 -30.78
N ASP A 288 -36.10 4.55 -30.67
CA ASP A 288 -36.79 4.26 -29.41
C ASP A 288 -36.50 2.83 -28.93
N HIS A 289 -36.54 1.85 -29.85
CA HIS A 289 -36.17 0.47 -29.51
C HIS A 289 -34.73 0.36 -29.02
N LEU A 290 -33.77 0.99 -29.71
CA LEU A 290 -32.37 1.00 -29.31
C LEU A 290 -32.17 1.70 -27.95
N ARG A 291 -32.86 2.81 -27.71
CA ARG A 291 -32.81 3.53 -26.42
C ARG A 291 -33.27 2.62 -25.28
N ASP A 292 -34.41 1.93 -25.45
CA ASP A 292 -34.96 1.08 -24.40
C ASP A 292 -34.05 -0.13 -24.13
N GLN A 293 -33.44 -0.71 -25.17
CA GLN A 293 -32.40 -1.73 -25.03
C GLN A 293 -31.16 -1.21 -24.28
N LEU A 294 -30.69 0.00 -24.57
CA LEU A 294 -29.54 0.61 -23.92
C LEU A 294 -29.81 0.90 -22.44
N ILE A 295 -31.01 1.35 -22.09
CA ILE A 295 -31.40 1.57 -20.70
C ILE A 295 -31.35 0.25 -19.93
N SER A 296 -31.91 -0.83 -20.49
CA SER A 296 -31.85 -2.16 -19.86
C SER A 296 -30.41 -2.65 -19.72
N ARG A 297 -29.56 -2.43 -20.73
CA ARG A 297 -28.15 -2.84 -20.70
C ARG A 297 -27.33 -2.03 -19.70
N LEU A 298 -27.56 -0.73 -19.59
CA LEU A 298 -26.93 0.14 -18.58
C LEU A 298 -27.28 -0.33 -17.17
N GLN A 299 -28.56 -0.59 -16.89
CA GLN A 299 -28.99 -1.13 -15.59
C GLN A 299 -28.31 -2.47 -15.27
N SER A 300 -28.16 -3.35 -16.27
CA SER A 300 -27.45 -4.62 -16.09
C SER A 300 -25.96 -4.41 -15.79
N ILE A 301 -25.28 -3.50 -16.49
CA ILE A 301 -23.87 -3.20 -16.24
C ILE A 301 -23.67 -2.54 -14.88
N ASP A 302 -24.54 -1.61 -14.50
CA ASP A 302 -24.49 -0.95 -13.18
C ASP A 302 -24.64 -1.97 -12.04
N ALA A 303 -25.56 -2.93 -12.18
CA ALA A 303 -25.72 -4.01 -11.21
C ALA A 303 -24.49 -4.92 -11.13
N VAL A 304 -23.89 -5.27 -12.28
CA VAL A 304 -22.66 -6.09 -12.32
C VAL A 304 -21.47 -5.31 -11.74
N LEU A 305 -21.35 -4.02 -12.05
CA LEU A 305 -20.28 -3.16 -11.53
C LEU A 305 -20.39 -3.04 -10.00
N ALA A 306 -21.59 -2.76 -9.48
CA ALA A 306 -21.82 -2.72 -8.04
C ALA A 306 -21.43 -4.05 -7.36
N GLY A 307 -21.83 -5.18 -7.93
CA GLY A 307 -21.45 -6.50 -7.39
C GLY A 307 -19.95 -6.82 -7.48
N ASN A 308 -19.23 -6.30 -8.49
CA ASN A 308 -17.78 -6.46 -8.58
C ASN A 308 -17.04 -5.57 -7.57
N VAL A 309 -17.49 -4.32 -7.38
CA VAL A 309 -16.94 -3.42 -6.35
C VAL A 309 -17.17 -4.01 -4.96
N GLU A 310 -18.37 -4.53 -4.69
CA GLU A 310 -18.67 -5.19 -3.41
C GLU A 310 -17.79 -6.43 -3.18
N ARG A 311 -17.60 -7.28 -4.21
CA ARG A 311 -16.72 -8.45 -4.13
C ARG A 311 -15.26 -8.05 -3.88
N ARG A 312 -14.78 -6.99 -4.53
CA ARG A 312 -13.45 -6.43 -4.29
C ARG A 312 -13.33 -5.94 -2.85
N ASP A 313 -14.29 -5.16 -2.36
CA ASP A 313 -14.26 -4.65 -0.99
C ASP A 313 -14.37 -5.78 0.05
N GLU A 314 -15.12 -6.85 -0.24
CA GLU A 314 -15.16 -8.06 0.59
C GLU A 314 -13.81 -8.78 0.65
N LEU A 315 -13.11 -8.91 -0.49
CA LEU A 315 -11.73 -9.39 -0.53
C LEU A 315 -10.81 -8.50 0.32
N LEU A 316 -10.81 -7.19 0.08
CA LEU A 316 -9.99 -6.25 0.84
C LEU A 316 -10.25 -6.36 2.35
N ARG A 317 -11.52 -6.47 2.79
CA ARG A 317 -11.88 -6.66 4.21
C ARG A 317 -11.36 -7.98 4.78
N ARG A 318 -11.42 -9.08 4.03
CA ARG A 318 -10.90 -10.39 4.48
C ARG A 318 -9.41 -10.33 4.76
N TYR A 319 -8.65 -9.65 3.92
CA TYR A 319 -7.19 -9.52 4.07
C TYR A 319 -6.77 -8.42 5.03
N ALA A 320 -7.56 -7.34 5.18
CA ALA A 320 -7.31 -6.25 6.10
C ALA A 320 -7.05 -6.74 7.53
N VAL A 321 -7.72 -7.81 7.96
CA VAL A 321 -7.53 -8.43 9.29
C VAL A 321 -6.10 -8.93 9.52
N PHE A 322 -5.41 -9.42 8.48
CA PHE A 322 -4.09 -10.02 8.60
C PHE A 322 -2.94 -9.04 8.29
N MET A 323 -3.24 -7.85 7.76
CA MET A 323 -2.24 -6.88 7.30
C MET A 323 -1.22 -6.51 8.37
N ASP A 324 -1.68 -6.22 9.59
CA ASP A 324 -0.78 -5.84 10.69
C ASP A 324 0.08 -7.02 11.15
N ALA A 325 -0.45 -8.23 11.09
CA ALA A 325 0.27 -9.46 11.43
C ALA A 325 1.41 -9.71 10.45
N TRP A 326 1.10 -9.68 9.16
CA TRP A 326 2.08 -9.89 8.09
C TRP A 326 3.15 -8.80 8.11
N ALA A 327 2.76 -7.53 8.30
CA ALA A 327 3.72 -6.43 8.42
C ALA A 327 4.68 -6.63 9.61
N ASN A 328 4.19 -7.08 10.76
CA ASN A 328 5.03 -7.35 11.93
C ASN A 328 5.97 -8.55 11.69
N THR A 329 5.49 -9.63 11.08
CA THR A 329 6.32 -10.79 10.75
C THR A 329 7.41 -10.42 9.75
N VAL A 330 7.08 -9.75 8.64
CA VAL A 330 8.06 -9.32 7.63
C VAL A 330 9.09 -8.37 8.23
N ARG A 331 8.66 -7.45 9.11
CA ARG A 331 9.59 -6.55 9.83
C ARG A 331 10.51 -7.33 10.77
N ARG A 332 9.99 -8.32 11.50
CA ARG A 332 10.79 -9.22 12.37
C ARG A 332 11.84 -9.97 11.55
N GLU A 333 11.44 -10.60 10.46
CA GLU A 333 12.34 -11.34 9.55
C GLU A 333 13.43 -10.44 8.95
N LYS A 334 13.06 -9.25 8.47
CA LYS A 334 14.01 -8.25 7.96
C LYS A 334 15.06 -7.86 9.01
N LEU A 335 14.66 -7.70 10.28
CA LEU A 335 15.57 -7.40 11.37
C LEU A 335 16.50 -8.58 11.67
N VAL A 336 16.01 -9.83 11.62
CA VAL A 336 16.84 -11.03 11.77
C VAL A 336 17.92 -11.06 10.70
N PHE A 337 17.58 -10.94 9.42
CA PHE A 337 18.57 -10.89 8.34
C PHE A 337 19.52 -9.69 8.45
N HIS A 338 19.03 -8.53 8.90
CA HIS A 338 19.89 -7.39 9.17
C HIS A 338 20.92 -7.67 10.28
N THR A 339 20.52 -8.36 11.35
CA THR A 339 21.45 -8.75 12.43
C THR A 339 22.44 -9.83 11.98
N LEU A 340 22.01 -10.81 11.18
CA LEU A 340 22.90 -11.82 10.59
C LEU A 340 24.00 -11.19 9.71
N ASN A 341 23.68 -10.09 9.02
CA ASN A 341 24.65 -9.34 8.22
C ASN A 341 25.79 -8.70 9.04
N LEU A 342 25.65 -8.58 10.36
CA LEU A 342 26.71 -8.10 11.26
C LEU A 342 27.74 -9.20 11.58
N PHE A 343 27.41 -10.47 11.35
CA PHE A 343 28.20 -11.62 11.78
C PHE A 343 29.30 -11.94 10.76
N SER A 344 30.48 -12.31 11.25
CA SER A 344 31.56 -12.74 10.37
C SER A 344 31.43 -14.22 10.05
N MET A 345 31.53 -14.58 8.77
CA MET A 345 31.54 -15.96 8.30
C MET A 345 32.97 -16.50 8.32
N ASP A 346 33.20 -17.64 8.96
CA ASP A 346 34.45 -18.38 8.83
C ASP A 346 34.30 -19.47 7.75
N SER A 347 34.98 -19.24 6.62
CA SER A 347 34.94 -20.15 5.46
C SER A 347 35.48 -21.55 5.75
N SER A 348 36.29 -21.71 6.81
CA SER A 348 36.91 -22.99 7.15
C SER A 348 36.01 -23.90 7.98
N THR A 349 35.20 -23.32 8.87
CA THR A 349 34.39 -24.08 9.84
C THR A 349 32.90 -24.11 9.48
N ARG A 350 32.44 -23.37 8.46
CA ARG A 350 31.00 -23.16 8.15
C ARG A 350 30.20 -22.62 9.34
N CYS A 351 30.88 -22.03 10.31
CA CYS A 351 30.29 -21.38 11.46
C CYS A 351 30.28 -19.87 11.25
N MET A 352 29.22 -19.23 11.72
CA MET A 352 29.15 -17.79 11.86
C MET A 352 29.60 -17.41 13.27
N VAL A 353 30.39 -16.34 13.34
CA VAL A 353 30.86 -15.78 14.61
C VAL A 353 30.16 -14.45 14.81
N ALA A 354 29.32 -14.39 15.85
CA ALA A 354 28.69 -13.17 16.31
C ALA A 354 29.36 -12.69 17.59
N ARG A 355 29.66 -11.40 17.69
CA ARG A 355 30.17 -10.80 18.93
C ARG A 355 29.12 -9.87 19.49
N ALA A 356 28.85 -9.98 20.78
CA ALA A 356 27.82 -9.19 21.43
C ALA A 356 28.21 -8.76 22.85
N TRP A 357 27.71 -7.61 23.25
CA TRP A 357 27.75 -7.16 24.64
C TRP A 357 26.49 -7.63 25.38
N VAL A 358 26.69 -8.19 26.57
CA VAL A 358 25.62 -8.71 27.44
C VAL A 358 25.90 -8.32 28.89
N PRO A 359 24.89 -7.94 29.68
CA PRO A 359 25.07 -7.76 31.12
C PRO A 359 25.57 -9.06 31.77
N THR A 360 26.62 -9.00 32.58
CA THR A 360 27.25 -10.20 33.17
C THR A 360 26.25 -11.03 33.99
N ALA A 361 25.29 -10.36 34.64
CA ALA A 361 24.24 -11.03 35.43
C ALA A 361 23.24 -11.87 34.60
N LEU A 362 23.19 -11.65 33.28
CA LEU A 362 22.23 -12.32 32.38
C LEU A 362 22.89 -13.41 31.52
N LEU A 363 24.18 -13.70 31.74
CA LEU A 363 24.89 -14.71 30.97
C LEU A 363 24.31 -16.10 31.18
N ASP A 364 23.98 -16.50 32.41
CA ASP A 364 23.43 -17.83 32.68
C ASP A 364 22.07 -18.04 32.00
N GLU A 365 21.22 -17.01 32.02
CA GLU A 365 19.93 -17.04 31.33
C GLU A 365 20.12 -17.17 29.81
N LEU A 366 21.09 -16.46 29.24
CA LEU A 366 21.43 -16.55 27.83
C LEU A 366 21.87 -17.98 27.45
N HIS A 367 22.70 -18.64 28.27
CA HIS A 367 23.12 -20.02 28.02
C HIS A 367 21.94 -20.99 27.99
N VAL A 368 20.98 -20.84 28.91
CA VAL A 368 19.80 -21.71 28.97
C VAL A 368 18.92 -21.48 27.74
N ARG A 369 18.68 -20.22 27.34
CA ARG A 369 17.87 -19.91 26.17
C ARG A 369 18.52 -20.35 24.87
N LEU A 370 19.83 -20.18 24.73
CA LEU A 370 20.56 -20.60 23.53
C LEU A 370 20.48 -22.12 23.33
N ARG A 371 20.65 -22.91 24.40
CA ARG A 371 20.48 -24.37 24.33
C ARG A 371 19.08 -24.77 23.90
N ARG A 372 18.07 -24.09 24.44
CA ARG A 372 16.67 -24.33 24.03
C ARG A 372 16.45 -23.98 22.56
N ALA A 373 17.04 -22.89 22.07
CA ALA A 373 16.97 -22.52 20.66
C ALA A 373 17.65 -23.57 19.76
N ASP A 374 18.83 -24.05 20.16
CA ASP A 374 19.53 -25.14 19.45
C ASP A 374 18.69 -26.43 19.39
N GLU A 375 17.99 -26.78 20.48
CA GLU A 375 17.10 -27.95 20.55
C GLU A 375 15.88 -27.80 19.64
N VAL A 376 15.23 -26.63 19.66
CA VAL A 376 14.04 -26.34 18.83
C VAL A 376 14.39 -26.35 17.34
N ALA A 377 15.53 -25.77 17.00
CA ALA A 377 15.97 -25.62 15.62
C ALA A 377 16.74 -26.85 15.10
N GLY A 378 16.96 -27.87 15.95
CA GLY A 378 17.52 -29.16 15.55
C GLY A 378 19.00 -29.11 15.16
N ALA A 379 19.78 -28.25 15.81
CA ALA A 379 21.20 -28.08 15.51
C ALA A 379 22.00 -29.37 15.72
N GLN A 380 22.84 -29.74 14.75
CA GLN A 380 23.75 -30.88 14.89
C GLN A 380 24.96 -30.50 15.75
N VAL A 381 25.37 -29.24 15.68
CA VAL A 381 26.45 -28.66 16.49
C VAL A 381 25.84 -27.64 17.44
N LEU A 382 26.04 -27.85 18.74
CA LEU A 382 25.58 -26.90 19.76
C LEU A 382 26.29 -25.56 19.62
N SER A 383 25.54 -24.48 19.77
CA SER A 383 26.07 -23.13 19.74
C SER A 383 26.93 -22.89 20.99
N ILE A 384 28.15 -22.38 20.77
CA ILE A 384 29.12 -22.16 21.85
C ILE A 384 29.17 -20.68 22.20
N ILE A 385 29.10 -20.41 23.50
CA ILE A 385 29.28 -19.08 24.09
C ILE A 385 30.67 -19.03 24.71
N GLU A 386 31.53 -18.15 24.21
CA GLU A 386 32.84 -17.86 24.81
C GLU A 386 32.86 -16.42 25.34
N SER A 387 33.08 -16.26 26.65
CA SER A 387 33.33 -14.94 27.23
C SER A 387 34.73 -14.47 26.83
N VAL A 388 34.83 -13.35 26.14
CA VAL A 388 36.13 -12.78 25.75
C VAL A 388 36.76 -12.13 27.00
N PRO A 389 37.93 -12.59 27.47
CA PRO A 389 38.58 -11.98 28.62
C PRO A 389 38.87 -10.49 28.38
N GLN A 390 38.68 -9.65 29.41
CA GLN A 390 38.79 -8.20 29.29
C GLN A 390 40.20 -7.71 28.87
N GLU A 391 41.21 -8.53 29.13
CA GLU A 391 42.60 -8.31 28.69
C GLU A 391 42.75 -8.44 27.17
N ASP A 392 42.11 -9.43 26.56
CA ASP A 392 42.13 -9.67 25.11
C ASP A 392 41.38 -8.57 24.32
N ILE A 393 40.46 -7.83 24.95
CA ILE A 393 39.76 -6.67 24.35
C ILE A 393 40.73 -5.51 24.05
N THR A 394 41.78 -5.38 24.86
CA THR A 394 42.80 -4.32 24.73
C THR A 394 43.96 -4.72 23.82
N HIS A 395 44.26 -6.02 23.69
CA HIS A 395 45.30 -6.53 22.81
C HIS A 395 44.83 -6.58 21.35
N VAL A 396 45.28 -5.58 20.58
CA VAL A 396 44.96 -5.32 19.16
C VAL A 396 45.16 -6.53 18.21
N ALA A 397 45.91 -7.55 18.62
CA ALA A 397 46.31 -8.67 17.77
C ALA A 397 45.24 -9.75 17.54
N LYS A 398 44.30 -9.97 18.48
CA LYS A 398 43.26 -11.03 18.34
C LYS A 398 41.89 -10.53 17.87
N ILE A 399 41.64 -9.22 17.96
CA ILE A 399 40.35 -8.61 17.61
C ILE A 399 40.58 -7.52 16.54
N ARG A 400 40.98 -7.96 15.34
CA ARG A 400 41.19 -7.06 14.19
C ARG A 400 39.87 -6.57 13.58
N ASP A 401 38.79 -7.32 13.77
CA ASP A 401 37.53 -7.14 13.05
C ASP A 401 36.57 -6.15 13.73
N ILE A 402 36.82 -5.78 15.00
CA ILE A 402 35.95 -4.86 15.75
C ILE A 402 36.44 -3.41 15.63
N PRO A 403 35.58 -2.47 15.17
CA PRO A 403 35.86 -1.04 15.17
C PRO A 403 36.26 -0.52 16.55
N LYS A 404 37.26 0.36 16.62
CA LYS A 404 37.76 0.93 17.90
C LYS A 404 36.64 1.58 18.75
N ALA A 405 35.62 2.15 18.10
CA ALA A 405 34.48 2.76 18.77
C ALA A 405 33.59 1.74 19.54
N GLN A 406 33.45 0.52 19.00
CA GLN A 406 32.56 -0.53 19.55
C GLN A 406 33.27 -1.44 20.58
N ARG A 407 34.56 -1.18 20.86
CA ARG A 407 35.34 -1.90 21.89
C ARG A 407 35.05 -1.45 23.31
N LYS A 408 34.48 -0.24 23.46
CA LYS A 408 34.07 0.25 24.79
C LYS A 408 32.73 -0.41 25.13
N PRO A 409 32.58 -0.97 26.35
CA PRO A 409 31.32 -1.55 26.77
C PRO A 409 30.20 -0.50 26.77
N PRO A 410 28.99 -0.86 26.32
CA PRO A 410 27.84 0.05 26.36
C PRO A 410 27.37 0.27 27.80
N THR A 411 26.77 1.43 28.05
CA THR A 411 26.13 1.74 29.34
C THR A 411 24.70 1.25 29.36
N TYR A 412 24.36 0.45 30.37
CA TYR A 412 23.00 -0.01 30.61
C TYR A 412 22.61 0.26 32.05
N PHE A 413 21.46 0.91 32.22
CA PHE A 413 20.81 1.13 33.50
C PHE A 413 19.49 0.37 33.51
N ARG A 414 19.22 -0.37 34.58
CA ARG A 414 17.92 -1.03 34.74
C ARG A 414 16.88 0.02 35.14
N THR A 415 16.11 0.50 34.18
CA THR A 415 14.99 1.43 34.43
C THR A 415 13.71 0.65 34.75
N ASN A 416 12.91 1.21 35.64
CA ASN A 416 11.50 0.82 35.78
C ASN A 416 10.65 1.85 35.03
N LYS A 417 9.36 1.57 34.86
CA LYS A 417 8.42 2.47 34.17
C LYS A 417 8.41 3.91 34.71
N TYR A 418 8.69 4.11 36.01
CA TYR A 418 8.74 5.43 36.62
C TYR A 418 10.04 6.17 36.30
N ILE A 419 11.18 5.50 36.42
CA ILE A 419 12.51 6.07 36.23
C ILE A 419 12.83 6.25 34.74
N ASP A 420 12.22 5.48 33.84
CA ASP A 420 12.46 5.56 32.38
C ASP A 420 12.29 6.99 31.84
N CYS A 421 11.30 7.74 32.34
CA CYS A 421 11.08 9.12 31.90
C CYS A 421 12.20 10.09 32.35
N TYR A 422 12.71 9.91 33.57
CA TYR A 422 13.82 10.71 34.10
C TYR A 422 15.13 10.32 33.45
N GLN A 423 15.34 9.03 33.20
CA GLN A 423 16.51 8.54 32.48
C GLN A 423 16.51 9.07 31.05
N GLY A 424 15.38 9.02 30.34
CA GLY A 424 15.26 9.61 29.00
C GLY A 424 15.54 11.10 28.97
N SER A 425 15.18 11.84 30.03
CA SER A 425 15.52 13.27 30.16
C SER A 425 17.02 13.50 30.32
N VAL A 426 17.71 12.63 31.08
CA VAL A 426 19.17 12.69 31.26
C VAL A 426 19.90 12.28 29.99
N ASP A 427 19.46 11.19 29.35
CA ASP A 427 20.06 10.65 28.12
C ASP A 427 19.93 11.63 26.95
N ALA A 428 18.90 12.49 26.94
CA ALA A 428 18.74 13.56 25.96
C ALA A 428 19.84 14.64 26.05
N TYR A 429 20.43 14.84 27.23
CA TYR A 429 21.60 15.71 27.38
C TYR A 429 22.88 15.00 26.92
N GLY A 430 22.99 13.70 27.22
CA GLY A 430 24.04 12.84 26.71
C GLY A 430 24.10 11.50 27.45
N ALA A 431 24.53 10.46 26.74
CA ALA A 431 24.75 9.15 27.34
C ALA A 431 25.95 9.19 28.31
N CYS A 432 25.77 8.61 29.50
CA CYS A 432 26.84 8.46 30.50
C CYS A 432 27.94 7.54 29.96
N THR A 433 29.18 7.69 30.43
CA THR A 433 30.24 6.73 30.11
C THR A 433 30.22 5.52 31.06
N TYR A 434 30.82 4.42 30.64
CA TYR A 434 30.75 3.15 31.37
C TYR A 434 31.44 3.23 32.74
N GLY A 435 30.70 2.83 33.77
CA GLY A 435 31.12 2.89 35.17
C GLY A 435 30.89 4.25 35.85
N GLU A 436 30.41 5.25 35.13
CA GLU A 436 30.05 6.55 35.71
C GLU A 436 28.84 6.47 36.63
N VAL A 437 28.72 7.47 37.49
CA VAL A 437 27.57 7.63 38.37
C VAL A 437 26.40 8.16 37.54
N ASN A 438 25.25 7.50 37.64
CA ASN A 438 24.04 7.91 36.93
C ASN A 438 23.44 9.18 37.57
N PRO A 439 23.38 10.32 36.85
CA PRO A 439 22.76 11.53 37.37
C PRO A 439 21.24 11.37 37.51
N GLY A 440 20.61 10.44 36.78
CA GLY A 440 19.17 10.18 36.79
C GLY A 440 18.61 9.90 38.19
N TRP A 441 19.38 9.24 39.06
CA TRP A 441 18.97 8.99 40.44
C TRP A 441 18.83 10.28 41.27
N GLY A 442 19.80 11.19 41.17
CA GLY A 442 19.72 12.49 41.85
C GLY A 442 18.68 13.40 41.19
N TYR A 443 18.57 13.32 39.86
CA TYR A 443 17.60 14.07 39.07
C TYR A 443 16.15 13.76 39.47
N LEU A 444 15.86 12.50 39.82
CA LEU A 444 14.55 12.04 40.31
C LEU A 444 13.95 12.93 41.41
N PHE A 445 14.79 13.39 42.34
CA PHE A 445 14.36 14.20 43.49
C PHE A 445 14.57 15.70 43.26
N THR A 446 15.71 16.05 42.66
CA THR A 446 16.11 17.46 42.51
C THR A 446 15.31 18.18 41.45
N PHE A 447 14.92 17.51 40.35
CA PHE A 447 14.18 18.17 39.27
C PHE A 447 12.77 18.61 39.69
N PRO A 448 11.89 17.75 40.24
CA PRO A 448 10.57 18.20 40.69
C PRO A 448 10.66 19.26 41.79
N PHE A 449 11.68 19.19 42.65
CA PHE A 449 11.90 20.15 43.72
C PHE A 449 12.32 21.53 43.20
N LEU A 450 13.27 21.60 42.27
CA LEU A 450 13.68 22.88 41.68
C LEU A 450 12.55 23.48 40.83
N PHE A 451 11.79 22.64 40.12
CA PHE A 451 10.60 23.06 39.38
C PHE A 451 9.53 23.67 40.30
N SER A 452 9.29 23.08 41.48
CA SER A 452 8.28 23.60 42.42
C SER A 452 8.67 24.94 43.04
N ILE A 453 9.96 25.21 43.24
CA ILE A 453 10.45 26.53 43.68
C ILE A 453 10.20 27.59 42.60
N MET A 454 10.45 27.25 41.32
CA MET A 454 10.26 28.18 40.20
C MET A 454 8.78 28.40 39.84
N TYR A 455 7.93 27.40 40.07
CA TYR A 455 6.51 27.38 39.71
C TYR A 455 5.60 27.25 40.95
N GLY A 456 5.95 27.98 42.01
CA GLY A 456 5.36 27.86 43.34
C GLY A 456 3.99 28.53 43.50
N ASP A 457 2.94 27.96 42.89
CA ASP A 457 1.54 28.40 43.05
C ASP A 457 0.63 27.20 43.37
N VAL A 458 -0.17 27.31 44.43
CA VAL A 458 -1.11 26.29 44.88
C VAL A 458 -2.23 26.06 43.86
N GLY A 459 -2.73 27.11 43.21
CA GLY A 459 -3.78 27.01 42.20
C GLY A 459 -3.29 26.25 40.97
N HIS A 460 -2.22 26.72 40.34
CA HIS A 460 -1.62 26.04 39.18
C HIS A 460 -1.11 24.63 39.53
N GLY A 461 -0.51 24.45 40.71
CA GLY A 461 -0.08 23.14 41.21
C GLY A 461 -1.24 22.15 41.36
N SER A 462 -2.40 22.61 41.84
CA SER A 462 -3.59 21.77 41.95
C SER A 462 -4.13 21.33 40.58
N ILE A 463 -4.10 22.22 39.58
CA ILE A 463 -4.51 21.89 38.20
C ILE A 463 -3.55 20.87 37.58
N MET A 464 -2.23 21.08 37.72
CA MET A 464 -1.21 20.14 37.24
C MET A 464 -1.37 18.75 37.88
N LEU A 465 -1.68 18.69 39.18
CA LEU A 465 -1.94 17.44 39.88
C LEU A 465 -3.18 16.73 39.32
N VAL A 466 -4.28 17.44 39.10
CA VAL A 466 -5.51 16.87 38.52
C VAL A 466 -5.23 16.30 37.12
N VAL A 467 -4.52 17.05 36.27
CA VAL A 467 -4.15 16.58 34.92
C VAL A 467 -3.24 15.35 35.00
N ALA A 468 -2.21 15.36 35.86
CA ALA A 468 -1.32 14.23 36.04
C ALA A 468 -2.07 12.96 36.50
N ILE A 469 -3.00 13.09 37.46
CA ILE A 469 -3.84 11.98 37.90
C ILE A 469 -4.72 11.47 36.77
N LEU A 470 -5.36 12.36 36.00
CA LEU A 470 -6.18 11.96 34.85
C LEU A 470 -5.37 11.19 33.79
N MET A 471 -4.12 11.61 33.51
CA MET A 471 -3.23 10.90 32.58
C MET A 471 -2.80 9.53 33.12
N CYS A 472 -2.47 9.42 34.41
CA CYS A 472 -2.13 8.15 35.04
C CYS A 472 -3.32 7.18 35.08
N LEU A 473 -4.54 7.66 35.33
CA LEU A 473 -5.75 6.83 35.32
C LEU A 473 -6.11 6.33 33.91
N ASN A 474 -5.88 7.16 32.90
CA ASN A 474 -6.18 6.84 31.50
C ASN A 474 -4.99 6.23 30.74
N GLU A 475 -3.90 5.87 31.41
CA GLU A 475 -2.65 5.45 30.78
C GLU A 475 -2.83 4.35 29.74
N LYS A 476 -3.58 3.29 30.07
CA LYS A 476 -3.82 2.15 29.16
C LYS A 476 -4.58 2.57 27.90
N LYS A 477 -5.52 3.50 28.03
CA LYS A 477 -6.30 4.03 26.89
C LYS A 477 -5.44 4.94 26.01
N LEU A 478 -4.59 5.75 26.63
CA LEU A 478 -3.66 6.64 25.92
C LEU A 478 -2.57 5.86 25.18
N GLN A 479 -2.00 4.82 25.79
CA GLN A 479 -1.07 3.89 25.12
C GLN A 479 -1.71 3.14 23.96
N ALA A 480 -3.02 2.89 24.02
CA ALA A 480 -3.76 2.23 22.95
C ALA A 480 -4.15 3.17 21.79
N THR A 481 -3.94 4.48 21.88
CA THR A 481 -4.30 5.42 20.79
C THR A 481 -3.23 5.42 19.69
N PRO A 482 -3.58 5.36 18.38
CA PRO A 482 -2.59 5.35 17.30
C PRO A 482 -1.78 6.65 17.27
N GLY A 483 -0.45 6.54 17.25
CA GLY A 483 0.48 7.68 17.29
C GLY A 483 1.33 7.81 18.57
N GLY A 484 1.10 6.96 19.57
CA GLY A 484 1.88 6.98 20.81
C GLY A 484 3.21 6.22 20.71
N MET A 485 4.31 6.94 20.47
CA MET A 485 5.75 6.74 20.81
C MET A 485 6.43 5.35 20.76
N ASN A 486 5.71 4.24 20.66
CA ASN A 486 6.27 2.88 20.58
C ASN A 486 6.70 2.50 19.16
N ASP A 487 6.21 3.18 18.13
CA ASP A 487 6.71 3.03 16.75
C ASP A 487 8.14 3.62 16.57
N VAL A 488 8.63 4.39 17.54
CA VAL A 488 9.95 5.06 17.47
C VAL A 488 11.05 4.28 18.20
N ARG A 489 10.72 3.22 18.97
CA ARG A 489 11.72 2.44 19.74
C ARG A 489 12.30 1.24 18.98
N ILE A 490 11.98 1.08 17.69
CA ILE A 490 12.61 0.09 16.81
C ILE A 490 13.49 0.82 15.79
N THR A 491 14.57 1.44 16.26
CA THR A 491 15.70 1.87 15.45
C THR A 491 16.99 1.57 16.18
#